data_AF-A0A2D0A4Z0-F1
#
_entry.id   AF-A0A2D0A4Z0-F1
#
_cell.length_a   1.000
_cell.length_b   1.000
_cell.length_c   1.000
_cell.angle_alpha   90.00
_cell.angle_beta   90.00
_cell.angle_gamma   90.00
#
_symmetry.space_group_name_H-M   'P 1'
#
loop_
_entity.id
_entity.type
_entity.pdbx_description
1 polymer ?
#
loop_
_entity_poly.entity_id
_entity_poly.type
_entity_poly.pdbx_seq_one_letter_code
_entity_poly.pdbx_strand_id
1 'polypeptide(L)'
;MKKIFILSTIVAASMSFQACQTADKKSSTTKDSVSGDTTMVNGNHVAGSEVVESGIDEAGANFLRKAAVGGIMEVEAAKIAQKNASSQEVKDFAAKMLEDHTKANKELKEFAVKKKVITPDALPADDQIHLDEMKKIKGIAFDKHYMGMMVTDHEKTIALFKEGISNKDSGLKTWATKTLATIEQHDEMAKKIALGLK
;
A
#
# COMPACT_ATOMS: atom_id res chain seq x y z
N MET A 1 16.14 -56.58 -8.04
CA MET A 1 16.42 -57.49 -6.91
C MET A 1 16.31 -56.71 -5.61
N LYS A 2 15.42 -57.17 -4.71
CA LYS A 2 15.32 -57.01 -3.23
C LYS A 2 16.25 -55.96 -2.56
N LYS A 3 15.82 -55.11 -1.62
CA LYS A 3 15.02 -55.41 -0.41
C LYS A 3 14.24 -54.19 0.12
N ILE A 4 13.03 -54.51 0.60
CA ILE A 4 12.13 -53.75 1.46
C ILE A 4 12.64 -53.82 2.91
N PHE A 5 12.45 -52.75 3.69
CA PHE A 5 12.38 -52.82 5.16
C PHE A 5 11.12 -52.10 5.66
N ILE A 6 10.46 -52.77 6.60
CA ILE A 6 9.13 -52.51 7.15
C ILE A 6 9.32 -52.08 8.63
N LEU A 7 8.36 -51.28 9.12
CA LEU A 7 7.62 -51.51 10.39
C LEU A 7 7.85 -50.54 11.58
N SER A 8 6.81 -49.70 11.80
CA SER A 8 6.04 -49.37 13.02
C SER A 8 6.69 -48.92 14.34
N THR A 9 6.16 -47.82 14.92
CA THR A 9 5.39 -47.73 16.21
C THR A 9 5.06 -46.25 16.50
N ILE A 10 3.81 -45.78 16.38
CA ILE A 10 2.79 -45.53 17.43
C ILE A 10 3.32 -44.98 18.76
N VAL A 11 3.01 -43.71 19.06
CA VAL A 11 2.66 -43.25 20.42
C VAL A 11 1.49 -42.26 20.29
N ALA A 12 0.32 -42.71 20.72
CA ALA A 12 -0.81 -41.86 21.08
C ALA A 12 -0.69 -41.51 22.56
N ALA A 13 -0.85 -40.24 22.92
CA ALA A 13 -1.07 -39.81 24.30
C ALA A 13 -2.17 -38.75 24.30
N SER A 14 -3.21 -39.06 25.05
CA SER A 14 -4.49 -38.35 25.19
C SER A 14 -4.55 -37.60 26.52
N MET A 15 -5.53 -36.68 26.62
CA MET A 15 -6.10 -36.04 27.83
C MET A 15 -5.26 -34.89 28.43
N SER A 16 -5.81 -33.73 28.81
CA SER A 16 -7.01 -33.53 29.63
C SER A 16 -7.55 -32.09 29.53
N PHE A 17 -8.87 -31.94 29.64
CA PHE A 17 -9.58 -30.69 29.97
C PHE A 17 -9.37 -30.33 31.45
N GLN A 18 -9.23 -29.04 31.76
CA GLN A 18 -9.64 -28.50 33.05
C GLN A 18 -10.05 -27.03 32.95
N ALA A 19 -11.34 -26.80 33.19
CA ALA A 19 -11.93 -25.50 33.50
C ALA A 19 -11.83 -25.24 35.01
N CYS A 20 -11.66 -23.99 35.43
CA CYS A 20 -12.48 -23.31 36.45
C CYS A 20 -11.92 -21.94 36.87
N GLN A 21 -12.83 -20.96 36.75
CA GLN A 21 -13.24 -19.96 37.74
C GLN A 21 -12.40 -18.72 38.10
N THR A 22 -13.20 -17.64 38.04
CA THR A 22 -13.18 -16.26 38.50
C THR A 22 -12.76 -16.00 39.94
N ALA A 23 -12.36 -14.74 40.14
CA ALA A 23 -12.58 -13.86 41.29
C ALA A 23 -11.43 -13.71 42.28
N ASP A 24 -10.85 -12.50 42.31
CA ASP A 24 -10.84 -11.73 43.55
C ASP A 24 -10.89 -10.22 43.29
N LYS A 25 -11.85 -9.58 43.97
CA LYS A 25 -12.04 -8.14 44.12
C LYS A 25 -11.37 -7.70 45.42
N LYS A 26 -10.63 -6.58 45.41
CA LYS A 26 -10.57 -5.60 46.52
C LYS A 26 -9.99 -4.29 45.96
N SER A 27 -10.82 -3.29 45.63
CA SER A 27 -11.50 -2.32 46.51
C SER A 27 -10.55 -1.31 47.18
N SER A 28 -10.56 -0.09 46.64
CA SER A 28 -10.62 1.18 47.39
C SER A 28 -11.12 2.28 46.43
N THR A 29 -12.43 2.54 46.34
CA THR A 29 -13.11 3.72 46.93
C THR A 29 -12.31 5.02 46.89
N THR A 30 -12.64 5.88 45.92
CA THR A 30 -13.10 7.25 46.17
C THR A 30 -14.26 7.55 45.22
N LYS A 31 -15.44 7.75 45.82
CA LYS A 31 -16.59 8.41 45.21
C LYS A 31 -16.35 9.90 45.41
N ASP A 32 -16.62 10.71 44.39
CA ASP A 32 -17.42 11.91 44.56
C ASP A 32 -18.29 12.09 43.32
N SER A 33 -19.59 12.16 43.55
CA SER A 33 -20.62 12.45 42.56
C SER A 33 -20.98 13.92 42.68
N VAL A 34 -21.10 14.61 41.55
CA VAL A 34 -22.14 15.63 41.44
C VAL A 34 -22.85 15.48 40.10
N SER A 35 -24.16 15.63 40.22
CA SER A 35 -25.20 15.29 39.28
C SER A 35 -25.52 16.48 38.39
N GLY A 36 -25.92 16.17 37.15
CA GLY A 36 -26.91 16.94 36.39
C GLY A 36 -26.45 18.26 35.78
N ASP A 37 -26.32 18.27 34.45
CA ASP A 37 -27.24 19.10 33.67
C ASP A 37 -27.38 18.52 32.26
N THR A 38 -28.62 18.32 31.84
CA THR A 38 -28.99 17.87 30.50
C THR A 38 -29.62 19.06 29.80
N THR A 39 -28.79 19.94 29.26
CA THR A 39 -29.25 21.08 28.47
C THR A 39 -29.12 20.76 26.99
N MET A 40 -30.27 20.40 26.40
CA MET A 40 -30.52 20.45 24.96
C MET A 40 -30.44 21.92 24.51
N VAL A 41 -29.35 22.32 23.87
CA VAL A 41 -29.29 23.57 23.10
C VAL A 41 -29.36 23.23 21.63
N ASN A 42 -30.58 23.35 21.10
CA ASN A 42 -30.84 23.63 19.70
C ASN A 42 -30.33 25.05 19.41
N GLY A 43 -29.10 25.13 18.89
CA GLY A 43 -28.45 26.39 18.52
C GLY A 43 -27.92 26.29 17.10
N ASN A 44 -28.72 26.74 16.14
CA ASN A 44 -28.31 27.00 14.77
C ASN A 44 -27.30 28.17 14.79
N HIS A 45 -26.02 27.88 15.00
CA HIS A 45 -24.94 28.87 14.91
C HIS A 45 -24.10 28.60 13.67
N VAL A 46 -24.39 29.44 12.66
CA VAL A 46 -23.46 30.13 11.76
C VAL A 46 -22.22 29.35 11.33
N ALA A 47 -22.08 29.22 10.01
CA ALA A 47 -20.86 28.92 9.28
C ALA A 47 -19.63 29.65 9.86
N GLY A 48 -19.03 29.04 10.88
CA GLY A 48 -17.67 29.28 11.31
C GLY A 48 -16.83 28.28 10.53
N SER A 49 -16.28 28.74 9.40
CA SER A 49 -15.10 28.13 8.82
C SER A 49 -13.99 28.24 9.85
N GLU A 50 -13.96 27.34 10.85
CA GLU A 50 -12.74 27.02 11.54
C GLU A 50 -11.84 26.37 10.50
N VAL A 51 -11.04 27.22 9.86
CA VAL A 51 -9.95 26.79 9.01
C VAL A 51 -9.01 26.05 9.95
N VAL A 52 -9.17 24.73 10.03
CA VAL A 52 -8.16 23.87 10.63
C VAL A 52 -6.97 23.97 9.69
N GLU A 53 -6.11 24.94 10.00
CA GLU A 53 -4.86 25.23 9.34
C GLU A 53 -3.89 24.06 9.59
N SER A 54 -4.08 22.95 8.86
CA SER A 54 -3.15 21.84 8.59
C SER A 54 -3.91 20.54 8.30
N GLY A 55 -4.52 20.43 7.13
CA GLY A 55 -5.05 19.16 6.67
C GLY A 55 -5.51 19.24 5.23
N ILE A 56 -5.13 18.25 4.43
CA ILE A 56 -5.78 18.01 3.16
C ILE A 56 -7.17 17.40 3.42
N ASP A 57 -8.13 17.57 2.50
CA ASP A 57 -9.42 16.91 2.61
C ASP A 57 -9.31 15.38 2.49
N GLU A 58 -10.38 14.68 2.85
CA GLU A 58 -10.40 13.21 2.84
C GLU A 58 -10.14 12.62 1.45
N ALA A 59 -10.53 13.33 0.38
CA ALA A 59 -10.22 12.94 -0.99
C ALA A 59 -8.71 12.94 -1.24
N GLY A 60 -8.01 14.02 -0.84
CA GLY A 60 -6.56 14.09 -0.98
C GLY A 60 -5.81 13.16 -0.03
N ALA A 61 -6.33 12.91 1.16
CA ALA A 61 -5.78 11.90 2.07
C ALA A 61 -5.89 10.48 1.46
N ASN A 62 -7.03 10.14 0.86
CA ASN A 62 -7.20 8.87 0.16
C ASN A 62 -6.32 8.75 -1.08
N PHE A 63 -6.15 9.83 -1.84
CA PHE A 63 -5.23 9.88 -2.96
C PHE A 63 -3.80 9.55 -2.50
N LEU A 64 -3.30 10.22 -1.45
CA LEU A 64 -1.96 9.97 -0.91
C LEU A 64 -1.78 8.53 -0.43
N ARG A 65 -2.79 7.94 0.24
CA ARG A 65 -2.75 6.54 0.69
C ARG A 65 -2.68 5.56 -0.47
N LYS A 66 -3.50 5.75 -1.51
CA LYS A 66 -3.50 4.90 -2.71
C LYS A 66 -2.19 5.03 -3.49
N ALA A 67 -1.72 6.27 -3.69
CA ALA A 67 -0.45 6.54 -4.36
C ALA A 67 0.74 5.92 -3.60
N ALA A 68 0.72 5.91 -2.26
CA ALA A 68 1.74 5.24 -1.46
C ALA A 68 1.76 3.72 -1.70
N VAL A 69 0.60 3.06 -1.71
CA VAL A 69 0.52 1.61 -1.97
C VAL A 69 1.04 1.28 -3.37
N GLY A 70 0.56 1.98 -4.40
CA GLY A 70 1.01 1.79 -5.78
C GLY A 70 2.51 2.02 -5.93
N GLY A 71 3.03 3.11 -5.36
CA GLY A 71 4.46 3.41 -5.41
C GLY A 71 5.33 2.40 -4.69
N ILE A 72 4.89 1.83 -3.56
CA ILE A 72 5.61 0.73 -2.89
C ILE A 72 5.63 -0.51 -3.78
N MET A 73 4.48 -0.86 -4.38
CA MET A 73 4.33 -2.02 -5.26
C MET A 73 5.29 -1.94 -6.45
N GLU A 74 5.32 -0.79 -7.13
CA GLU A 74 6.15 -0.57 -8.33
C GLU A 74 7.65 -0.64 -8.00
N VAL A 75 8.08 -0.10 -6.85
CA VAL A 75 9.47 -0.19 -6.39
C VAL A 75 9.87 -1.64 -6.10
N GLU A 76 9.03 -2.41 -5.40
CA GLU A 76 9.33 -3.81 -5.09
C GLU A 76 9.30 -4.69 -6.35
N ALA A 77 8.33 -4.48 -7.24
CA ALA A 77 8.25 -5.17 -8.53
C ALA A 77 9.48 -4.87 -9.40
N ALA A 78 9.94 -3.62 -9.46
CA ALA A 78 11.14 -3.21 -10.18
C ALA A 78 12.41 -3.89 -9.64
N LYS A 79 12.56 -4.02 -8.32
CA LYS A 79 13.68 -4.76 -7.70
C LYS A 79 13.70 -6.24 -8.09
N ILE A 80 12.52 -6.86 -8.20
CA ILE A 80 12.42 -8.24 -8.69
C ILE A 80 12.79 -8.29 -10.17
N ALA A 81 12.33 -7.32 -10.97
CA ALA A 81 12.60 -7.27 -12.40
C ALA A 81 14.07 -7.13 -12.75
N GLN A 82 14.84 -6.34 -11.98
CA GLN A 82 16.30 -6.29 -12.11
C GLN A 82 16.97 -7.67 -12.05
N LYS A 83 16.40 -8.59 -11.26
CA LYS A 83 16.95 -9.93 -11.01
C LYS A 83 16.39 -11.00 -11.95
N ASN A 84 15.12 -10.89 -12.30
CA ASN A 84 14.36 -11.99 -12.91
C ASN A 84 14.15 -11.81 -14.42
N ALA A 85 14.25 -10.58 -14.93
CA ALA A 85 14.04 -10.29 -16.34
C ALA A 85 15.15 -10.89 -17.21
N SER A 86 14.80 -11.32 -18.42
CA SER A 86 15.78 -11.75 -19.44
C SER A 86 16.13 -10.64 -20.43
N SER A 87 15.14 -9.83 -20.80
CA SER A 87 15.32 -8.72 -21.74
C SER A 87 16.09 -7.57 -21.10
N GLN A 88 17.09 -7.05 -21.82
CA GLN A 88 17.80 -5.84 -21.37
C GLN A 88 16.85 -4.64 -21.32
N GLU A 89 15.94 -4.51 -22.29
CA GLU A 89 14.96 -3.41 -22.34
C GLU A 89 14.03 -3.42 -21.11
N VAL A 90 13.64 -4.62 -20.64
CA VAL A 90 12.84 -4.77 -19.41
C VAL A 90 13.65 -4.42 -18.16
N LYS A 91 14.94 -4.77 -18.12
CA LYS A 91 15.84 -4.37 -17.03
C LYS A 91 16.06 -2.86 -17.01
N ASP A 92 16.25 -2.24 -18.17
CA ASP A 92 16.45 -0.79 -18.26
C ASP A 92 15.18 -0.05 -17.82
N PHE A 93 14.02 -0.51 -18.26
CA PHE A 93 12.73 -0.01 -17.78
C PHE A 93 12.58 -0.16 -16.26
N ALA A 94 12.87 -1.35 -15.71
CA ALA A 94 12.80 -1.57 -14.27
C ALA A 94 13.79 -0.70 -13.48
N ALA A 95 14.96 -0.36 -14.03
CA ALA A 95 15.92 0.52 -13.37
C ALA A 95 15.35 1.93 -13.26
N LYS A 96 14.73 2.41 -14.35
CA LYS A 96 14.04 3.71 -14.38
C LYS A 96 12.86 3.75 -13.40
N MET A 97 12.05 2.69 -13.36
CA MET A 97 10.95 2.56 -12.39
C MET A 97 11.46 2.64 -10.95
N LEU A 98 12.53 1.91 -10.63
CA LEU A 98 13.13 1.92 -9.30
C LEU A 98 13.61 3.31 -8.90
N GLU A 99 14.30 4.02 -9.79
CA GLU A 99 14.79 5.37 -9.54
C GLU A 99 13.65 6.37 -9.32
N ASP A 100 12.75 6.48 -10.29
CA ASP A 100 11.71 7.50 -10.32
C ASP A 100 10.67 7.28 -9.21
N HIS A 101 10.22 6.04 -8.99
CA HIS A 101 9.21 5.76 -7.97
C HIS A 101 9.80 5.80 -6.56
N THR A 102 11.07 5.44 -6.36
CA THR A 102 11.73 5.64 -5.05
C THR A 102 11.76 7.13 -4.70
N LYS A 103 12.10 7.99 -5.66
CA LYS A 103 12.08 9.44 -5.48
C LYS A 103 10.66 9.94 -5.20
N ALA A 104 9.68 9.54 -6.00
CA ALA A 104 8.28 9.94 -5.82
C ALA A 104 7.72 9.50 -4.46
N ASN A 105 8.05 8.29 -3.99
CA ASN A 105 7.64 7.78 -2.68
C ASN A 105 8.23 8.59 -1.53
N LYS A 106 9.50 9.02 -1.65
CA LYS A 106 10.13 9.89 -0.66
C LYS A 106 9.43 11.26 -0.61
N GLU A 107 9.20 11.87 -1.78
CA GLU A 107 8.47 13.14 -1.88
C GLU A 107 7.04 13.02 -1.30
N LEU A 108 6.34 11.91 -1.62
CA LEU A 108 5.01 11.59 -1.08
C LEU A 108 5.03 11.50 0.44
N LYS A 109 5.97 10.75 1.02
CA LYS A 109 6.07 10.55 2.47
C LYS A 109 6.33 11.87 3.21
N GLU A 110 7.23 12.69 2.69
CA GLU A 110 7.49 14.05 3.24
C GLU A 110 6.23 14.91 3.18
N PHE A 111 5.50 14.85 2.07
CA PHE A 111 4.26 15.60 1.90
C PHE A 111 3.16 15.12 2.85
N ALA A 112 2.98 13.80 2.98
CA ALA A 112 2.01 13.18 3.87
C ALA A 112 2.26 13.58 5.33
N VAL A 113 3.52 13.57 5.79
CA VAL A 113 3.91 14.06 7.13
C VAL A 113 3.53 15.54 7.29
N LYS A 114 3.87 16.40 6.33
CA LYS A 114 3.54 17.83 6.38
C LYS A 114 2.02 18.08 6.45
N LYS A 115 1.23 17.22 5.79
CA LYS A 115 -0.24 17.28 5.78
C LYS A 115 -0.91 16.48 6.89
N LYS A 116 -0.13 15.88 7.79
CA LYS A 116 -0.62 15.02 8.89
C LYS A 116 -1.48 13.85 8.39
N VAL A 117 -1.17 13.34 7.20
CA VAL A 117 -1.81 12.15 6.62
C VAL A 117 -0.96 10.94 6.94
N ILE A 118 -1.59 9.91 7.54
CA ILE A 118 -0.96 8.61 7.72
C ILE A 118 -1.08 7.83 6.42
N THR A 119 0.05 7.41 5.87
CA THR A 119 0.14 6.54 4.69
C THR A 119 0.67 5.17 5.09
N PRO A 120 0.29 4.09 4.38
CA PRO A 120 0.90 2.78 4.58
C PRO A 120 2.42 2.81 4.35
N ASP A 121 3.17 2.12 5.20
CA ASP A 121 4.61 1.88 5.04
C ASP A 121 4.92 0.48 4.45
N ALA A 122 3.87 -0.31 4.21
CA ALA A 122 3.95 -1.66 3.66
C ALA A 122 2.74 -1.95 2.79
N LEU A 123 2.86 -2.99 1.94
CA LEU A 123 1.80 -3.43 1.07
C LEU A 123 0.69 -4.17 1.84
N PRO A 124 -0.57 -4.08 1.36
CA PRO A 124 -1.61 -5.03 1.70
C PRO A 124 -1.18 -6.48 1.47
N ALA A 125 -1.78 -7.41 2.20
CA ALA A 125 -1.40 -8.83 2.14
C ALA A 125 -1.53 -9.43 0.73
N ASP A 126 -2.59 -9.09 0.00
CA ASP A 126 -2.83 -9.62 -1.35
C ASP A 126 -1.76 -9.15 -2.35
N ASP A 127 -1.35 -7.88 -2.27
CA ASP A 127 -0.27 -7.33 -3.10
C ASP A 127 1.08 -8.00 -2.75
N GLN A 128 1.31 -8.31 -1.47
CA GLN A 128 2.51 -9.02 -1.04
C GLN A 128 2.56 -10.46 -1.59
N ILE A 129 1.42 -11.16 -1.65
CA ILE A 129 1.30 -12.50 -2.24
C ILE A 129 1.67 -12.45 -3.72
N HIS A 130 1.17 -11.46 -4.46
CA HIS A 130 1.47 -11.29 -5.87
C HIS A 130 2.98 -11.08 -6.12
N LEU A 131 3.65 -10.26 -5.31
CA LEU A 131 5.12 -10.11 -5.37
C LEU A 131 5.85 -11.43 -5.08
N ASP A 132 5.36 -12.23 -4.14
CA ASP A 132 5.97 -13.51 -3.80
C ASP A 132 5.83 -14.56 -4.91
N GLU A 133 4.72 -14.53 -5.64
CA GLU A 133 4.55 -15.31 -6.87
C GLU A 133 5.47 -14.82 -7.98
N MET A 134 5.52 -13.51 -8.19
CA MET A 134 6.36 -12.87 -9.19
C MET A 134 7.86 -13.19 -9.01
N LYS A 135 8.34 -13.32 -7.76
CA LYS A 135 9.73 -13.76 -7.47
C LYS A 135 10.09 -15.13 -8.06
N LYS A 136 9.10 -16.00 -8.27
CA LYS A 136 9.28 -17.37 -8.78
C LYS A 136 9.32 -17.43 -10.30
N ILE A 137 8.80 -16.42 -11.00
CA ILE A 137 8.79 -16.34 -12.46
C ILE A 137 10.14 -15.79 -12.94
N LYS A 138 10.69 -16.32 -14.04
CA LYS A 138 11.97 -15.89 -14.63
C LYS A 138 11.90 -15.82 -16.15
N GLY A 139 12.85 -15.11 -16.76
CA GLY A 139 13.05 -15.09 -18.20
C GLY A 139 11.87 -14.47 -18.96
N ILE A 140 11.58 -14.93 -20.17
CA ILE A 140 10.56 -14.32 -21.03
C ILE A 140 9.15 -14.34 -20.42
N ALA A 141 8.83 -15.36 -19.61
CA ALA A 141 7.57 -15.42 -18.88
C ALA A 141 7.48 -14.30 -17.83
N PHE A 142 8.60 -13.99 -17.18
CA PHE A 142 8.69 -12.86 -16.25
C PHE A 142 8.57 -11.53 -16.99
N ASP A 143 9.30 -11.38 -18.10
CA ASP A 143 9.28 -10.15 -18.91
C ASP A 143 7.83 -9.81 -19.32
N LYS A 144 7.08 -10.80 -19.83
CA LYS A 144 5.67 -10.61 -20.22
C LYS A 144 4.76 -10.28 -19.03
N HIS A 145 4.93 -11.00 -17.91
CA HIS A 145 4.15 -10.75 -16.69
C HIS A 145 4.37 -9.34 -16.15
N TYR A 146 5.63 -8.95 -15.98
CA TYR A 146 6.00 -7.65 -15.45
C TYR A 146 5.54 -6.52 -16.37
N MET A 147 5.79 -6.60 -17.68
CA MET A 147 5.38 -5.52 -18.58
C MET A 147 3.86 -5.41 -18.71
N GLY A 148 3.12 -6.52 -18.70
CA GLY A 148 1.65 -6.49 -18.68
C GLY A 148 1.09 -5.86 -17.40
N MET A 149 1.69 -6.17 -16.25
CA MET A 149 1.37 -5.52 -14.98
C MET A 149 1.65 -4.01 -15.06
N MET A 150 2.82 -3.61 -15.53
CA MET A 150 3.21 -2.20 -15.61
C MET A 150 2.27 -1.39 -16.50
N VAL A 151 1.82 -1.91 -17.65
CA VAL A 151 0.80 -1.22 -18.46
C VAL A 151 -0.49 -1.04 -17.67
N THR A 152 -1.00 -2.11 -17.06
CA THR A 152 -2.27 -2.09 -16.34
C THR A 152 -2.23 -1.14 -15.15
N ASP A 153 -1.14 -1.15 -14.39
CA ASP A 153 -1.03 -0.35 -13.17
C ASP A 153 -0.73 1.11 -13.47
N HIS A 154 0.07 1.44 -14.50
CA HIS A 154 0.23 2.84 -14.91
C HIS A 154 -1.08 3.45 -15.40
N GLU A 155 -1.92 2.74 -16.14
CA GLU A 155 -3.22 3.26 -16.58
C GLU A 155 -4.13 3.61 -15.39
N LYS A 156 -4.17 2.74 -14.37
CA LYS A 156 -4.90 3.02 -13.12
C LYS A 156 -4.28 4.20 -12.37
N THR A 157 -2.96 4.26 -12.30
CA THR A 157 -2.22 5.32 -11.61
C THR A 157 -2.43 6.67 -12.31
N ILE A 158 -2.46 6.72 -13.65
CA ILE A 158 -2.80 7.93 -14.41
C ILE A 158 -4.20 8.43 -14.03
N ALA A 159 -5.18 7.54 -13.93
CA ALA A 159 -6.53 7.91 -13.50
C ALA A 159 -6.53 8.47 -12.07
N LEU A 160 -5.84 7.79 -11.15
CA LEU A 160 -5.68 8.24 -9.75
C LEU A 160 -5.02 9.63 -9.67
N PHE A 161 -3.97 9.88 -10.46
CA PHE A 161 -3.27 11.16 -10.45
C PHE A 161 -4.09 12.28 -11.10
N LYS A 162 -4.97 11.97 -12.05
CA LYS A 162 -5.97 12.94 -12.56
C LYS A 162 -6.97 13.37 -11.48
N GLU A 163 -7.29 12.51 -10.53
CA GLU A 163 -8.05 12.90 -9.33
C GLU A 163 -7.20 13.79 -8.41
N GLY A 164 -5.93 13.43 -8.21
CA GLY A 164 -4.97 14.18 -7.39
C GLY A 164 -4.77 15.64 -7.85
N ILE A 165 -4.64 15.89 -9.16
CA ILE A 165 -4.52 17.25 -9.72
C ILE A 165 -5.80 18.08 -9.57
N SER A 166 -6.93 17.46 -9.28
CA SER A 166 -8.20 18.14 -9.03
C SER A 166 -8.34 18.60 -7.57
N ASN A 167 -7.41 18.24 -6.68
CA ASN A 167 -7.46 18.55 -5.25
C ASN A 167 -7.35 20.05 -4.95
N LYS A 168 -7.92 20.56 -3.85
CA LYS A 168 -7.83 21.99 -3.52
C LYS A 168 -6.43 22.44 -3.07
N ASP A 169 -5.62 21.51 -2.55
CA ASP A 169 -4.28 21.81 -2.06
C ASP A 169 -3.29 22.08 -3.22
N SER A 170 -2.75 23.30 -3.29
CA SER A 170 -1.84 23.71 -4.37
C SER A 170 -0.51 22.93 -4.37
N GLY A 171 -0.03 22.53 -3.18
CA GLY A 171 1.16 21.72 -3.04
C GLY A 171 0.94 20.31 -3.58
N LEU A 172 -0.18 19.68 -3.23
CA LEU A 172 -0.52 18.36 -3.73
C LEU A 172 -0.71 18.39 -5.25
N LYS A 173 -1.44 19.39 -5.76
CA LYS A 173 -1.62 19.59 -7.20
C LYS A 173 -0.29 19.66 -7.94
N THR A 174 0.63 20.48 -7.44
CA THR A 174 1.95 20.66 -8.08
C THR A 174 2.74 19.36 -8.11
N TRP A 175 2.78 18.64 -6.98
CA TRP A 175 3.45 17.35 -6.91
C TRP A 175 2.79 16.31 -7.83
N ALA A 176 1.46 16.18 -7.77
CA ALA A 176 0.71 15.24 -8.59
C ALA A 176 0.88 15.50 -10.09
N THR A 177 0.85 16.77 -10.53
CA THR A 177 1.07 17.12 -11.95
C THR A 177 2.46 16.72 -12.42
N LYS A 178 3.50 16.97 -11.61
CA LYS A 178 4.89 16.61 -11.97
C LYS A 178 5.05 15.09 -12.05
N THR A 179 4.54 14.36 -11.07
CA THR A 179 4.64 12.89 -11.03
C THR A 179 3.80 12.25 -12.13
N LEU A 180 2.63 12.81 -12.46
CA LEU A 180 1.77 12.33 -13.56
C LEU A 180 2.52 12.33 -14.90
N ALA A 181 3.28 13.39 -15.21
CA ALA A 181 4.06 13.43 -16.44
C ALA A 181 5.09 12.29 -16.53
N THR A 182 5.68 11.90 -15.41
CA THR A 182 6.59 10.75 -15.34
C THR A 182 5.85 9.43 -15.52
N ILE A 183 4.70 9.26 -14.86
CA ILE A 183 3.84 8.06 -14.98
C ILE A 183 3.35 7.88 -16.43
N GLU A 184 2.95 8.96 -17.11
CA GLU A 184 2.54 8.91 -18.52
C GLU A 184 3.69 8.47 -19.44
N GLN A 185 4.91 8.95 -19.20
CA GLN A 185 6.10 8.47 -19.91
C GLN A 185 6.36 6.98 -19.66
N HIS A 186 6.23 6.53 -18.42
CA HIS A 186 6.38 5.11 -18.07
C HIS A 186 5.33 4.22 -18.72
N ASP A 187 4.07 4.66 -18.78
CA ASP A 187 2.99 3.95 -19.48
C ASP A 187 3.31 3.76 -20.97
N GLU A 188 3.74 4.82 -21.66
CA GLU A 188 4.12 4.77 -23.07
C GLU A 188 5.29 3.80 -23.31
N MET A 189 6.32 3.87 -22.46
CA MET A 189 7.45 2.94 -22.50
C MET A 189 6.98 1.51 -22.25
N ALA A 190 6.14 1.28 -21.25
CA ALA A 190 5.66 -0.05 -20.89
C ALA A 190 4.87 -0.68 -22.04
N LYS A 191 3.96 0.07 -22.66
CA LYS A 191 3.17 -0.34 -23.83
C LYS A 191 4.07 -0.72 -25.00
N LYS A 192 5.07 0.13 -25.30
CA LYS A 192 6.01 -0.13 -26.40
C LYS A 192 6.80 -1.41 -26.18
N ILE A 193 7.35 -1.60 -24.99
CA ILE A 193 8.13 -2.79 -24.64
C ILE A 193 7.24 -4.03 -24.68
N ALA A 194 6.05 -3.97 -24.08
CA ALA A 194 5.10 -5.08 -24.06
C ALA A 194 4.73 -5.55 -25.48
N LEU A 195 4.51 -4.63 -26.42
CA LEU A 195 4.26 -4.94 -27.84
C LEU A 195 5.46 -5.60 -28.54
N GLY A 196 6.68 -5.34 -28.08
CA GLY A 196 7.91 -5.91 -28.63
C GLY A 196 8.27 -7.30 -28.10
N LEU A 197 7.67 -7.74 -26.98
CA LEU A 197 7.95 -9.04 -26.37
C LEU A 197 7.28 -10.17 -27.16
N LYS A 198 8.08 -10.98 -27.86
CA LYS A 198 7.63 -12.17 -28.61
C LYS A 198 7.42 -13.37 -27.70
#